data_AF-A0A6N9CE22-F1
#
_entry.id   AF-A0A6N9CE22-F1
#
_cell.length_a   1.000
_cell.length_b   1.000
_cell.length_c   1.000
_cell.angle_alpha   90.00
_cell.angle_beta   90.00
_cell.angle_gamma   90.00
#
_symmetry.space_group_name_H-M   'P 1'
#
loop_
_entity.id
_entity.type
_entity.pdbx_description
1 polymer ?
#
loop_
_entity_poly.entity_id
_entity_poly.type
_entity_poly.pdbx_seq_one_letter_code
_entity_poly.pdbx_strand_id
1 'polypeptide(L)' 'LHQLLLDLEIDPFRPGIAVAVDQEVILRTQWEETEIQPESEIEIIRAAQGG' A
#
# COMPACT_ATOMS: atom_id res chain seq x y z
N LEU A 1 -4.56 4.86 3.98
CA LEU A 1 -3.48 3.98 3.48
C LEU A 1 -2.23 4.78 3.13
N HIS A 2 -2.36 5.89 2.40
CA HIS A 2 -1.25 6.77 2.04
C HIS A 2 -0.38 7.19 3.25
N GLN A 3 -1.00 7.67 4.34
CA GLN A 3 -0.26 8.07 5.53
C GLN A 3 0.51 6.91 6.17
N LEU A 4 -0.10 5.72 6.25
CA LEU A 4 0.57 4.52 6.77
C LEU A 4 1.84 4.19 5.99
N LEU A 5 1.82 4.31 4.66
CA LEU A 5 3.00 4.05 3.85
C LEU A 5 4.12 5.05 4.18
N LEU A 6 3.80 6.33 4.36
CA LEU A 6 4.76 7.36 4.76
C LEU A 6 5.34 7.08 6.16
N ASP A 7 4.50 6.69 7.12
CA ASP A 7 4.92 6.36 8.49
C ASP A 7 5.86 5.15 8.52
N LEU A 8 5.73 4.24 7.54
CA LEU A 8 6.61 3.09 7.32
C LEU A 8 7.83 3.40 6.44
N GLU A 9 8.08 4.69 6.15
CA GLU A 9 9.17 5.16 5.27
C GLU A 9 9.11 4.58 3.85
N ILE A 10 7.90 4.33 3.36
CA ILE A 10 7.61 3.83 2.01
C ILE A 10 7.07 4.97 1.17
N ASP A 11 7.81 5.35 0.12
CA ASP A 11 7.34 6.35 -0.85
C ASP A 11 6.12 5.80 -1.64
N PRO A 12 4.91 6.38 -1.47
CA PRO A 12 3.70 5.94 -2.15
C PRO A 12 3.72 6.20 -3.66
N PHE A 13 4.62 7.07 -4.14
CA PHE A 13 4.79 7.39 -5.56
C PHE A 13 5.84 6.51 -6.23
N ARG A 14 6.65 5.78 -5.45
CA ARG A 14 7.64 4.84 -6.00
C ARG A 14 6.94 3.72 -6.79
N PRO A 15 7.36 3.43 -8.04
CA PRO A 15 6.82 2.32 -8.81
C PRO A 15 7.21 0.96 -8.19
N GLY A 16 6.45 -0.08 -8.53
CA GLY A 16 6.73 -1.45 -8.08
C GLY A 16 6.29 -1.75 -6.65
N ILE A 17 5.31 -1.00 -6.13
CA ILE A 17 4.65 -1.26 -4.85
C ILE A 17 3.18 -1.59 -5.13
N ALA A 18 2.73 -2.71 -4.59
CA ALA A 18 1.32 -3.10 -4.50
C ALA A 18 0.94 -3.26 -3.02
N VAL A 19 -0.29 -2.89 -2.68
CA VAL A 19 -0.81 -3.01 -1.32
C VAL A 19 -2.15 -3.72 -1.37
N ALA A 20 -2.33 -4.70 -0.49
CA ALA A 20 -3.61 -5.33 -0.22
C ALA A 20 -4.06 -5.00 1.21
N VAL A 21 -5.36 -4.79 1.38
CA VAL A 21 -6.05 -4.61 2.66
C VAL A 21 -7.10 -5.71 2.75
N ASP A 22 -7.05 -6.53 3.81
CA ASP A 22 -7.98 -7.64 4.02
C ASP A 22 -8.10 -8.58 2.79
N GLN A 23 -6.95 -8.90 2.19
CA GLN A 23 -6.79 -9.73 0.98
C GLN A 23 -7.30 -9.09 -0.33
N GLU A 24 -7.70 -7.82 -0.32
CA GLU A 24 -8.11 -7.07 -1.51
C GLU A 24 -7.03 -6.06 -1.94
N VAL A 25 -6.59 -6.13 -3.19
CA VAL A 25 -5.60 -5.19 -3.74
C VAL A 25 -6.24 -3.82 -3.95
N ILE A 26 -5.68 -2.80 -3.30
CA ILE A 26 -6.16 -1.42 -3.42
C ILE A 26 -5.40 -0.73 -4.56
N LEU A 27 -6.13 -0.16 -5.52
CA LEU A 27 -5.52 0.59 -6.61
C LEU A 27 -4.78 1.82 -6.07
N ARG A 28 -3.62 2.13 -6.65
CA ARG A 28 -2.80 3.27 -6.19
C ARG A 28 -3.57 4.59 -6.14
N THR A 29 -4.48 4.82 -7.09
CA THR A 29 -5.33 6.00 -7.16
C THR A 29 -6.30 6.13 -5.97
N GLN A 30 -6.54 5.04 -5.24
CA GLN A 30 -7.44 5.00 -4.08
C GLN A 30 -6.69 5.10 -2.76
N TRP A 31 -5.34 5.06 -2.74
CA TRP A 31 -4.57 5.00 -1.50
C TRP A 31 -4.73 6.23 -0.59
N GLU A 32 -4.97 7.41 -1.19
CA GLU A 32 -5.25 8.64 -0.45
C GLU A 32 -6.61 8.57 0.28
N GLU A 33 -7.62 8.00 -0.37
CA GLU A 33 -9.00 7.95 0.14
C GLU A 33 -9.29 6.70 0.99
N THR A 34 -8.45 5.67 0.90
CA THR A 34 -8.65 4.41 1.63
C THR A 34 -8.31 4.62 3.11
N GLU A 35 -9.32 4.60 3.96
CA GLU A 35 -9.16 4.52 5.42
C GLU A 35 -8.80 3.08 5.83
N ILE A 36 -7.93 2.96 6.84
CA ILE A 36 -7.48 1.68 7.37
C ILE A 36 -8.05 1.53 8.77
N GLN A 37 -8.68 0.39 9.04
CA GLN A 37 -9.16 0.06 10.39
C GLN A 37 -8.03 -0.57 11.21
N PRO A 38 -8.01 -0.39 12.55
CA PRO A 38 -6.97 -0.97 13.41
C PRO A 38 -6.81 -2.49 13.31
N GLU A 39 -7.88 -3.20 12.96
CA GLU A 39 -7.93 -4.65 12.80
C GLU A 39 -7.60 -5.15 11.39
N SER A 40 -7.48 -4.25 10.41
CA SER A 40 -7.23 -4.64 9.02
C SER A 40 -5.87 -5.31 8.87
N GLU A 41 -5.82 -6.39 8.09
CA GLU A 41 -4.58 -7.01 7.66
C GLU A 41 -4.04 -6.31 6.42
N ILE A 42 -2.77 -5.92 6.46
CA ILE A 42 -2.15 -5.13 5.38
C ILE A 42 -0.93 -5.87 4.86
N GLU A 43 -0.97 -6.21 3.57
CA GLU A 43 0.15 -6.82 2.86
C GLU A 43 0.75 -5.82 1.89
N ILE A 44 2.06 -5.59 2.00
CA ILE A 44 2.80 -4.65 1.13
C ILE A 44 3.82 -5.45 0.33
N ILE A 45 3.59 -5.54 -0.98
CA ILE A 45 4.44 -6.28 -1.90
C ILE A 45 5.33 -5.29 -2.66
N ARG A 46 6.64 -5.54 -2.65
CA ARG A 46 7.63 -4.75 -3.39
C ARG A 46 8.23 -5.61 -4.49
N ALA A 47 8.19 -5.13 -5.73
CA ALA A 47 8.87 -5.79 -6.84
C ALA A 47 10.39 -5.76 -6.59
N ALA A 48 11.01 -6.95 -6.53
CA ALA A 48 12.43 -7.08 -6.22
C ALA A 48 13.34 -6.75 -7.41
N GLN A 49 12.88 -6.89 -8.65
CA GLN A 49 13.59 -6.52 -9.88
C GLN A 49 12.59 -6.45 -11.04
N GLY A 50 12.68 -5.40 -11.87
CA GLY A 50 11.93 -5.30 -13.11
C GLY A 50 12.44 -6.32 -14.13
N GLY A 51 11.50 -6.92 -14.87
CA GLY A 51 11.83 -7.74 -16.05
C GLY A 51 12.41 -6.92 -17.19
#